data_AF-A0A6J4E3N8-F1
#
_entry.id   AF-A0A6J4E3N8-F1
#
_cell.length_a   1.000
_cell.length_b   1.000
_cell.length_c   1.000
_cell.angle_alpha   90.00
_cell.angle_beta   90.00
_cell.angle_gamma   90.00
#
_symmetry.space_group_name_H-M   'P 1'
#
loop_
_entity.id
_entity.type
_entity.pdbx_description
1 polymer ?
#
loop_
_entity_poly.entity_id
_entity_poly.type
_entity_poly.pdbx_seq_one_letter_code
_entity_poly.pdbx_strand_id
1 'polypeptide(L)' 'MALNRAERSLSKIAASASLEHLIVNAGYEISWWSVEADEWLRANIEAVFCDYRGLERIFERCIGGPIA' A
#
# COMPACT_ATOMS: atom_id res chain seq x y z
N MET A 1 18.76 -9.04 -12.63
CA MET A 1 17.47 -9.43 -13.24
C MET A 1 16.40 -8.55 -12.63
N ALA A 2 15.98 -7.49 -13.33
CA ALA A 2 14.99 -6.54 -12.81
C ALA A 2 13.59 -7.07 -13.16
N LEU A 3 12.72 -7.24 -12.17
CA LEU A 3 11.29 -7.52 -12.39
C LEU A 3 10.71 -6.42 -13.29
N ASN A 4 9.82 -6.78 -14.22
CA ASN A 4 9.25 -5.81 -15.15
C ASN A 4 8.22 -4.90 -14.45
N ARG A 5 7.88 -3.74 -15.04
CA ARG A 5 6.95 -2.75 -14.47
C ARG A 5 5.57 -3.34 -14.12
N ALA A 6 5.07 -4.29 -14.89
CA ALA A 6 3.83 -5.01 -14.63
C ALA A 6 3.96 -6.03 -13.48
N GLU A 7 5.09 -6.71 -13.31
CA GLU A 7 5.33 -7.60 -12.16
C GLU A 7 5.45 -6.81 -10.84
N ARG A 8 6.05 -5.61 -10.92
CA ARG A 8 6.07 -4.62 -9.83
C ARG A 8 4.67 -4.10 -9.48
N SER A 9 3.79 -3.94 -10.45
CA SER A 9 2.37 -3.62 -10.21
C SER A 9 1.57 -4.79 -9.64
N LEU A 10 1.84 -6.02 -10.06
CA LEU A 10 1.17 -7.23 -9.54
C LEU A 10 1.49 -7.48 -8.05
N SER A 11 2.71 -7.17 -7.62
CA SER A 11 3.10 -7.24 -6.20
C SER A 11 2.36 -6.21 -5.32
N LYS A 12 1.91 -5.08 -5.88
CA LYS A 12 1.04 -4.12 -5.17
C LYS A 12 -0.37 -4.68 -5.00
N ILE A 13 -0.94 -5.18 -6.11
CA ILE A 13 -2.37 -5.52 -6.22
C ILE A 13 -2.80 -6.60 -5.20
N ALA A 14 -1.98 -7.62 -4.96
CA ALA A 14 -2.39 -8.73 -4.10
C ALA A 14 -2.45 -8.36 -2.60
N ALA A 15 -1.54 -7.50 -2.12
CA ALA A 15 -1.51 -7.08 -0.72
C ALA A 15 -2.43 -5.89 -0.44
N SER A 16 -2.65 -5.00 -1.41
CA SER A 16 -3.50 -3.82 -1.25
C SER A 16 -5.00 -4.16 -1.27
N ALA A 17 -5.45 -5.14 -2.05
CA ALA A 17 -6.88 -5.38 -2.29
C ALA A 17 -7.68 -5.68 -1.00
N SER A 18 -7.14 -6.48 -0.07
CA SER A 18 -7.82 -6.76 1.20
C SER A 18 -7.84 -5.55 2.13
N LEU A 19 -6.78 -4.73 2.11
CA LEU A 19 -6.67 -3.54 2.94
C LEU A 19 -7.54 -2.39 2.41
N GLU A 20 -7.63 -2.26 1.10
CA GLU A 20 -8.51 -1.28 0.43
C GLU A 20 -9.97 -1.52 0.80
N HIS A 21 -10.43 -2.79 0.73
CA HIS A 21 -11.79 -3.13 1.17
C HIS A 21 -12.01 -2.85 2.66
N LEU A 22 -11.01 -3.13 3.52
CA LEU A 22 -11.10 -2.83 4.95
C LEU A 22 -11.25 -1.32 5.20
N ILE A 23 -10.42 -0.51 4.55
CA ILE A 23 -10.37 0.95 4.75
C ILE A 23 -11.65 1.60 4.23
N VAL A 24 -12.13 1.18 3.05
CA VAL A 24 -13.41 1.65 2.50
C VAL A 24 -14.58 1.23 3.39
N ASN A 25 -14.61 -0.02 3.87
CA ASN A 25 -15.67 -0.48 4.78
C ASN A 25 -15.60 0.19 6.17
N ALA A 26 -14.43 0.64 6.59
CA ALA A 26 -14.27 1.48 7.77
C ALA A 26 -14.74 2.93 7.54
N GLY A 27 -15.18 3.26 6.33
CA GLY A 27 -15.73 4.55 5.97
C GLY A 27 -14.66 5.57 5.58
N TYR A 28 -13.53 5.16 5.02
CA TYR A 28 -12.47 6.08 4.57
C TYR A 28 -12.14 5.92 3.10
N GLU A 29 -11.83 7.04 2.46
CA GLU A 29 -11.28 7.06 1.11
C GLU A 29 -9.85 6.49 1.10
N ILE A 30 -9.43 5.96 -0.06
CA ILE A 30 -8.05 5.55 -0.26
C ILE A 30 -7.59 5.73 -1.71
N SER A 31 -6.35 6.20 -1.89
CA SER A 31 -5.73 6.36 -3.20
C SER A 31 -4.27 5.91 -3.20
N TRP A 32 -3.95 4.95 -4.05
CA TRP A 32 -2.60 4.38 -4.20
C TRP A 32 -1.72 5.08 -5.25
N TRP A 33 -2.24 6.12 -5.91
CA TRP A 33 -1.60 6.74 -7.08
C TRP A 33 -0.17 7.24 -6.82
N SER A 34 0.11 7.68 -5.59
CA SER A 34 1.40 8.27 -5.23
C SER A 34 2.46 7.25 -4.76
N VAL A 35 2.11 5.97 -4.62
CA VAL A 35 3.00 4.96 -4.02
C VAL A 35 3.76 4.23 -5.11
N GLU A 36 5.08 4.21 -5.03
CA GLU A 36 5.92 3.49 -5.99
C GLU A 36 6.06 2.00 -5.64
N ALA A 37 6.37 1.17 -6.63
CA ALA A 37 6.42 -0.29 -6.41
C ALA A 37 7.57 -0.71 -5.50
N ASP A 38 8.73 -0.08 -5.67
CA ASP A 38 9.90 -0.38 -4.85
C ASP A 38 9.71 0.14 -3.42
N GLU A 39 9.01 1.27 -3.24
CA GLU A 39 8.62 1.81 -1.94
C GLU A 39 7.69 0.82 -1.21
N TRP A 40 6.63 0.36 -1.87
CA TRP A 40 5.71 -0.63 -1.34
C TRP A 40 6.40 -1.95 -0.98
N LEU A 41 7.21 -2.47 -1.90
CA LEU A 41 7.95 -3.72 -1.70
C LEU A 41 8.86 -3.62 -0.48
N ARG A 42 9.64 -2.54 -0.38
CA ARG A 42 10.57 -2.34 0.73
C ARG A 42 9.85 -2.23 2.06
N ALA A 43 8.77 -1.44 2.13
CA ALA A 43 7.98 -1.31 3.36
C ALA A 43 7.38 -2.65 3.82
N ASN A 44 6.95 -3.51 2.88
CA ASN A 44 6.47 -4.85 3.22
C ASN A 44 7.59 -5.79 3.69
N ILE A 45 8.79 -5.71 3.11
CA ILE A 45 9.95 -6.48 3.59
C ILE A 45 10.32 -6.06 5.02
N GLU A 46 10.36 -4.76 5.28
CA GLU A 46 10.66 -4.20 6.61
C GLU A 46 9.60 -4.62 7.67
N ALA A 47 8.33 -4.69 7.27
CA ALA A 47 7.24 -5.12 8.15
C ALA A 47 7.34 -6.59 8.62
N VAL A 48 8.02 -7.47 7.86
CA VAL A 48 8.32 -8.84 8.32
C VAL A 48 9.22 -8.84 9.56
N PHE A 49 10.08 -7.83 9.69
CA PHE A 49 10.93 -7.59 10.85
C PHE A 49 10.25 -6.69 11.91
N CYS A 50 8.93 -6.53 11.82
CA CYS A 50 8.12 -5.67 12.68
C CYS A 50 8.47 -4.17 12.62
N ASP A 51 9.12 -3.72 11.54
CA ASP A 51 9.33 -2.29 11.28
C ASP A 51 8.24 -1.75 10.35
N TYR A 52 7.20 -1.16 10.94
CA TYR A 52 6.02 -0.69 10.22
C TYR A 52 6.13 0.76 9.73
N ARG A 53 7.21 1.47 10.03
CA ARG A 53 7.36 2.90 9.73
C ARG A 53 7.24 3.22 8.23
N GLY A 54 7.68 2.29 7.37
CA GLY A 54 7.51 2.42 5.93
C GLY A 54 6.04 2.36 5.51
N LEU A 55 5.28 1.43 6.09
CA LEU A 55 3.85 1.27 5.82
C LEU A 55 3.04 2.44 6.39
N GLU A 56 3.34 2.90 7.61
CA GLU A 56 2.68 4.06 8.22
C GLU A 56 2.76 5.30 7.33
N ARG A 57 3.95 5.65 6.85
CA ARG A 57 4.14 6.78 5.93
C ARG A 57 3.37 6.64 4.61
N ILE A 58 3.28 5.41 4.10
CA ILE A 58 2.49 5.14 2.90
C ILE A 58 1.00 5.38 3.19
N PHE A 59 0.47 4.81 4.27
CA PHE A 59 -0.94 4.97 4.63
C PHE A 59 -1.33 6.41 4.97
N GLU A 60 -0.46 7.17 5.66
CA GLU A 60 -0.66 8.60 5.92
C GLU A 60 -0.87 9.44 4.65
N ARG A 61 -0.26 9.02 3.54
CA ARG A 61 -0.39 9.71 2.23
C ARG A 61 -1.59 9.22 1.42
N CYS A 62 -2.05 7.99 1.69
CA CYS A 62 -3.01 7.29 0.84
C CYS A 62 -4.42 7.29 1.40
N ILE A 63 -4.58 7.25 2.72
CA ILE A 63 -5.90 7.28 3.36
C ILE A 63 -6.41 8.71 3.34
N GLY A 64 -7.58 8.91 2.75
CA GLY A 64 -8.24 10.19 2.62
C GLY A 64 -9.22 10.47 3.76
N GLY A 65 -10.20 11.32 3.47
CA GLY A 65 -11.23 11.68 4.43
C GLY A 65 -12.26 10.57 4.66
N PRO A 66 -13.15 10.75 5.66
CA PRO A 66 -14.32 9.90 5.81
C PRO A 66 -15.24 9.95 4.59
N ILE A 67 -15.76 8.79 4.19
CA ILE A 67 -16.80 8.64 3.17
C ILE A 67 -18.15 8.89 3.86
N ALA A 68 -18.86 9.93 3.40
CA ALA A 68 -20.19 10.31 3.91
C ALA A 68 -21.33 9.51 3.27
#